data_AF-A0A511X2H0-F1
#
_entry.id   AF-A0A511X2H0-F1
#
_cell.length_a   1.000
_cell.length_b   1.000
_cell.length_c   1.000
_cell.angle_alpha   90.00
_cell.angle_beta   90.00
_cell.angle_gamma   90.00
#
_symmetry.space_group_name_H-M   'P 1'
#
loop_
_entity.id
_entity.type
_entity.pdbx_description
1 polymer ?
#
loop_
_entity_poly.entity_id
_entity_poly.type
_entity_poly.pdbx_seq_one_letter_code
_entity_poly.pdbx_strand_id
1 'polypeptide(L)'
;MNKSTRIVSWLLSGLILFWILEFYFASFFSYWRILPSVLFAWPILLFNIYCALHIPDASSRFYRWFSLTVPVLLAIILTLPTAQVLLTKQEKLLTTTSPNEAYTVNVYKKTNPTVLVAERKGPLWFKQHLHVEPHFDHLVVQWITNNQLQINQHVIDLRKAGHLK
;
A
#
# COMPACT_ATOMS: atom_id res chain seq x y z
N MET A 1 24.89 22.49 -5.51
CA MET A 1 24.27 21.63 -4.48
C MET A 1 25.33 21.06 -3.54
N ASN A 2 25.12 21.12 -2.22
CA ASN A 2 26.07 20.64 -1.22
C ASN A 2 26.11 19.10 -1.15
N LYS A 3 27.23 18.53 -0.66
CA LYS A 3 27.41 17.08 -0.50
C LYS A 3 26.31 16.45 0.38
N SER A 4 25.89 17.15 1.44
CA SER A 4 24.81 16.72 2.34
C SER A 4 23.48 16.54 1.61
N THR A 5 23.05 17.54 0.82
CA THR A 5 21.79 17.49 0.07
C THR A 5 21.72 16.31 -0.92
N ARG A 6 22.85 15.93 -1.52
CA ARG A 6 22.94 14.76 -2.40
C ARG A 6 22.69 13.45 -1.65
N ILE A 7 23.33 13.29 -0.49
CA ILE A 7 23.16 12.09 0.34
C ILE A 7 21.71 11.98 0.80
N VAL A 8 21.10 13.09 1.23
CA VAL A 8 19.69 13.13 1.60
C VAL A 8 18.79 12.71 0.44
N SER A 9 19.01 13.23 -0.77
CA SER A 9 18.22 12.85 -1.95
C SER A 9 18.31 11.35 -2.29
N TRP A 10 19.49 10.75 -2.10
CA TRP A 10 19.67 9.30 -2.32
C TRP A 10 18.99 8.47 -1.24
N LEU A 11 19.09 8.86 0.03
CA LEU A 11 18.37 8.21 1.13
C LEU A 11 16.86 8.27 0.91
N LEU A 12 16.34 9.43 0.46
CA LEU A 12 14.93 9.61 0.12
C LEU A 12 14.51 8.73 -1.07
N SER A 13 15.36 8.58 -2.09
CA SER A 13 15.10 7.64 -3.20
C SER A 13 15.04 6.19 -2.72
N GLY A 14 15.92 5.78 -1.81
CA GLY A 14 15.90 4.46 -1.19
C GLY A 14 14.63 4.22 -0.36
N LEU A 15 14.16 5.23 0.37
CA LEU A 15 12.91 5.18 1.12
C LEU A 15 11.69 5.03 0.20
N ILE A 16 11.66 5.74 -0.94
CA ILE A 16 10.59 5.58 -1.94
C ILE A 16 10.60 4.15 -2.50
N LEU A 17 11.78 3.61 -2.84
CA LEU A 17 11.89 2.24 -3.34
C LEU A 17 11.35 1.23 -2.32
N PHE A 18 11.68 1.40 -1.05
CA PHE A 18 11.16 0.57 0.03
C PHE A 18 9.62 0.62 0.10
N TRP A 19 9.01 1.81 0.00
CA TRP A 19 7.55 1.94 -0.04
C TRP A 19 6.90 1.30 -1.26
N ILE A 20 7.52 1.39 -2.44
CA ILE A 20 7.02 0.71 -3.64
C ILE A 20 7.05 -0.81 -3.43
N LEU A 21 8.16 -1.35 -2.91
CA LEU A 21 8.29 -2.78 -2.63
C LEU A 21 7.28 -3.24 -1.58
N GLU A 22 7.10 -2.48 -0.50
CA GLU A 22 6.09 -2.77 0.54
C GLU A 22 4.68 -2.78 -0.04
N PHE A 23 4.33 -1.80 -0.89
CA PHE A 23 3.01 -1.74 -1.52
C PHE A 23 2.71 -3.01 -2.32
N TYR A 24 3.65 -3.47 -3.15
CA TYR A 24 3.47 -4.68 -3.94
C TYR A 24 3.47 -5.93 -3.05
N PHE A 25 4.44 -6.04 -2.14
CA PHE A 25 4.58 -7.20 -1.28
C PHE A 25 3.37 -7.39 -0.36
N ALA A 26 2.91 -6.33 0.31
CA ALA A 26 1.72 -6.38 1.17
C ALA A 26 0.46 -6.71 0.36
N SER A 27 0.36 -6.22 -0.88
CA SER A 27 -0.79 -6.52 -1.76
C SER A 27 -0.81 -7.99 -2.21
N PHE A 28 0.35 -8.61 -2.49
CA PHE A 28 0.41 -10.01 -2.93
C PHE A 28 0.17 -11.00 -1.80
N PHE A 29 0.73 -10.74 -0.62
CA PHE A 29 0.73 -11.71 0.48
C PHE A 29 -0.32 -11.44 1.56
N SER A 30 -1.20 -10.45 1.38
CA SER A 30 -2.21 -10.05 2.37
C SER A 30 -1.61 -9.72 3.75
N TYR A 31 -0.38 -9.20 3.77
CA TYR A 31 0.29 -8.76 4.99
C TYR A 31 -0.25 -7.41 5.46
N TRP A 32 0.17 -7.02 6.67
CA TRP A 32 -0.03 -5.69 7.19
C TRP A 32 0.60 -4.66 6.25
N ARG A 33 -0.26 -3.83 5.67
CA ARG A 33 0.14 -2.72 4.83
C ARG A 33 0.30 -1.46 5.67
N ILE A 34 1.44 -0.80 5.53
CA ILE A 34 1.75 0.47 6.19
C ILE A 34 1.03 1.59 5.42
N LEU A 35 0.20 2.38 6.11
CA LEU A 35 -0.13 3.72 5.62
C LEU A 35 1.02 4.67 6.02
N PRO A 36 1.48 5.52 5.08
CA PRO A 36 0.64 6.25 4.14
C PRO A 36 0.50 5.61 2.75
N SER A 37 -0.55 6.02 2.02
CA SER A 37 -0.75 5.64 0.62
C SER A 37 0.48 6.00 -0.23
N VAL A 38 0.70 5.29 -1.34
CA VAL A 38 1.74 5.60 -2.36
C VAL A 38 1.70 7.05 -2.84
N LEU A 39 0.58 7.75 -2.64
CA LEU A 39 0.45 9.19 -2.87
C LEU A 39 1.47 10.03 -2.09
N PHE A 40 1.89 9.61 -0.91
CA PHE A 40 2.87 10.32 -0.09
C PHE A 40 4.30 10.24 -0.66
N ALA A 41 4.56 9.34 -1.61
CA ALA A 41 5.85 9.27 -2.27
C ALA A 41 6.05 10.39 -3.31
N TRP A 42 4.97 10.97 -3.86
CA TRP A 42 5.06 11.99 -4.91
C TRP A 42 5.78 13.27 -4.50
N PRO A 43 5.50 13.91 -3.34
CA PRO A 43 6.23 15.11 -2.92
C PRO A 43 7.74 14.86 -2.76
N ILE A 44 8.11 13.71 -2.21
CA ILE A 44 9.52 13.33 -2.01
C ILE A 44 10.19 13.11 -3.38
N LEU A 45 9.47 12.48 -4.31
CA LEU A 45 9.97 12.21 -5.65
C LEU A 45 10.17 13.50 -6.46
N LEU A 46 9.22 14.43 -6.40
CA LEU A 46 9.33 15.75 -7.05
C LEU A 46 10.50 16.56 -6.48
N PHE A 47 10.71 16.50 -5.16
CA PHE A 47 11.88 17.10 -4.53
C PHE A 47 13.19 16.49 -5.04
N ASN A 48 13.27 15.17 -5.19
CA ASN A 48 14.45 14.49 -5.73
C ASN A 48 14.74 14.89 -7.19
N ILE A 49 13.71 15.02 -8.03
CA ILE A 49 13.86 15.51 -9.41
C ILE A 49 14.37 16.96 -9.40
N TYR A 50 13.79 17.83 -8.57
CA TYR A 50 14.24 19.20 -8.41
C TYR A 50 15.72 19.29 -8.00
N CYS A 51 16.15 18.48 -7.03
CA CYS A 51 17.54 18.38 -6.62
C CYS A 51 18.45 17.88 -7.76
N ALA A 52 18.00 16.90 -8.55
CA ALA A 52 18.77 16.35 -9.66
C ALA A 52 19.03 17.40 -10.76
N LEU A 53 18.06 18.28 -11.03
CA LEU A 53 18.20 19.37 -12.01
C LEU A 53 19.19 20.46 -11.57
N HIS A 54 19.37 20.66 -10.27
CA HIS A 54 20.28 21.68 -9.70
C HIS A 54 21.70 21.15 -9.42
N ILE A 55 22.07 20.01 -10.00
CA ILE A 55 23.43 19.47 -9.92
C ILE A 55 24.36 20.26 -10.85
N PRO A 56 25.45 20.87 -10.34
CA PRO A 56 26.36 21.66 -11.16
C PRO A 56 27.09 20.82 -12.22
N ASP A 57 27.38 21.42 -13.37
CA ASP A 57 28.05 20.77 -14.51
C ASP A 57 29.46 20.29 -14.20
N ALA A 58 30.12 20.91 -13.22
CA ALA A 58 31.43 20.49 -12.72
C ALA A 58 31.42 19.15 -11.94
N SER A 59 30.23 18.59 -11.67
CA SER A 59 30.12 17.28 -11.02
C SER A 59 30.43 16.15 -11.99
N SER A 60 30.82 14.98 -11.46
CA SER A 60 31.08 13.82 -12.33
C SER A 60 29.84 13.49 -13.18
N ARG A 61 30.04 13.20 -14.47
CA ARG A 61 28.96 12.82 -15.38
C ARG A 61 28.13 11.63 -14.88
N PHE A 62 28.79 10.67 -14.23
CA PHE A 62 28.14 9.51 -13.62
C PHE A 62 27.12 9.92 -12.54
N TYR A 63 27.53 10.70 -11.55
CA TYR A 63 26.62 11.14 -10.47
C TYR A 63 25.45 11.97 -10.99
N ARG A 64 25.67 12.83 -11.99
CA ARG A 64 24.59 13.63 -12.59
C ARG A 64 23.59 12.73 -13.30
N TRP A 65 24.06 11.80 -14.13
CA TRP A 65 23.20 10.86 -14.84
C TRP A 65 22.43 9.94 -13.89
N PHE A 66 23.10 9.36 -12.89
CA PHE A 66 22.48 8.47 -11.92
C PHE A 66 21.41 9.20 -11.07
N SER A 67 21.70 10.43 -10.63
CA SER A 67 20.76 11.21 -9.82
C SER A 67 19.54 11.68 -10.60
N LEU A 68 19.62 11.78 -11.93
CA LEU A 68 18.48 12.09 -12.79
C LEU A 68 17.66 10.84 -13.13
N THR A 69 18.34 9.75 -13.49
CA THR A 69 17.69 8.52 -13.98
C THR A 69 16.93 7.78 -12.89
N VAL A 70 17.46 7.69 -11.67
CA VAL A 70 16.82 6.96 -10.57
C VAL A 70 15.46 7.54 -10.19
N PRO A 71 15.31 8.85 -9.90
CA PRO A 71 14.00 9.43 -9.56
C PRO A 71 13.00 9.34 -10.72
N VAL A 72 13.44 9.51 -11.96
CA VAL A 72 12.58 9.38 -13.15
C VAL A 72 12.07 7.96 -13.30
N LEU A 73 12.93 6.95 -13.14
CA LEU A 73 12.52 5.55 -13.19
C LEU A 73 11.55 5.21 -12.06
N LEU A 74 11.83 5.68 -10.83
CA LEU A 74 10.91 5.55 -9.71
C LEU A 74 9.57 6.22 -9.99
N ALA A 75 9.55 7.36 -10.70
CA ALA A 75 8.32 8.07 -11.05
C ALA A 75 7.46 7.20 -11.97
N ILE A 76 8.08 6.62 -13.01
CA ILE A 76 7.43 5.70 -13.95
C ILE A 76 6.84 4.51 -13.20
N ILE A 77 7.61 3.87 -12.33
CA ILE A 77 7.14 2.72 -11.54
C ILE A 77 5.98 3.12 -10.61
N LEU A 78 6.05 4.31 -10.01
CA LEU A 78 5.02 4.81 -9.08
C LEU A 78 3.71 5.19 -9.77
N THR A 79 3.70 5.41 -11.10
CA THR A 79 2.47 5.75 -11.83
C THR A 79 1.41 4.65 -11.71
N LEU A 80 1.78 3.39 -11.83
CA LEU A 80 0.86 2.25 -11.80
C LEU A 80 0.15 2.10 -10.44
N PRO A 81 0.83 2.01 -9.28
CA PRO A 81 0.17 1.91 -7.99
C PRO A 81 -0.61 3.19 -7.65
N THR A 82 -0.17 4.35 -8.14
CA THR A 82 -0.91 5.62 -8.00
C THR A 82 -2.23 5.57 -8.76
N ALA A 83 -2.21 5.15 -10.02
CA ALA A 83 -3.40 5.00 -10.84
C ALA A 83 -4.36 3.98 -10.21
N GLN A 84 -3.85 2.86 -9.69
CA GLN A 84 -4.67 1.89 -8.96
C GLN A 84 -5.39 2.54 -7.78
N VAL A 85 -4.70 3.33 -6.95
CA VAL A 85 -5.32 3.99 -5.79
C VAL A 85 -6.34 5.05 -6.20
N LEU A 86 -6.06 5.85 -7.24
CA LEU A 86 -6.95 6.94 -7.66
C LEU A 86 -8.18 6.45 -8.43
N LEU A 87 -8.04 5.39 -9.23
CA LEU A 87 -9.12 4.83 -10.03
C LEU A 87 -10.00 3.85 -9.24
N THR A 88 -9.47 3.26 -8.17
CA THR A 88 -10.23 2.34 -7.32
C THR A 88 -11.10 3.11 -6.35
N LYS A 89 -12.39 3.24 -6.67
CA LYS A 89 -13.39 3.67 -5.69
C LYS A 89 -13.59 2.56 -4.65
N GLN A 90 -13.52 2.95 -3.37
CA GLN A 90 -13.78 2.08 -2.23
C GLN A 90 -15.08 2.53 -1.57
N GLU A 91 -16.10 1.68 -1.62
CA GLU A 91 -17.36 1.89 -0.93
C GLU A 91 -17.42 0.97 0.29
N LYS A 92 -17.66 1.52 1.48
CA LYS A 92 -17.78 0.73 2.69
C LYS A 92 -19.17 0.13 2.75
N LEU A 93 -19.26 -1.20 2.77
CA LEU A 93 -20.53 -1.93 2.84
C LEU A 93 -20.96 -2.16 4.30
N LEU A 94 -20.03 -2.64 5.13
CA LEU A 94 -20.35 -3.08 6.49
C LEU A 94 -19.15 -2.87 7.43
N THR A 95 -19.44 -2.68 8.72
CA THR A 95 -18.49 -2.91 9.82
C THR A 95 -19.07 -4.02 10.69
N THR A 96 -18.27 -5.00 11.06
CA THR A 96 -18.67 -6.01 12.02
C THR A 96 -17.59 -6.20 13.08
N THR A 97 -18.02 -6.45 14.31
CA THR A 97 -17.15 -6.65 15.47
C THR A 97 -17.34 -8.05 16.01
N SER A 98 -16.26 -8.65 16.50
CA SER A 98 -16.34 -9.97 17.13
C SER A 98 -17.24 -9.93 18.37
N PRO A 99 -17.86 -11.05 18.77
CA PRO A 99 -18.72 -11.12 19.95
C PRO A 99 -18.05 -10.66 21.26
N ASN A 100 -16.72 -10.77 21.34
CA ASN A 100 -15.91 -10.32 22.48
C ASN A 100 -15.26 -8.95 22.26
N GLU A 101 -15.63 -8.23 21.19
CA GLU A 101 -15.11 -6.92 20.80
C GLU A 101 -13.59 -6.83 20.54
N ALA A 102 -12.89 -7.97 20.52
CA ALA A 102 -11.45 -8.02 20.28
C ALA A 102 -11.05 -7.68 18.82
N TYR A 103 -11.95 -7.88 17.86
CA TYR A 103 -11.66 -7.66 16.44
C TYR A 103 -12.74 -6.84 15.75
N THR A 104 -12.31 -5.85 14.96
CA THR A 104 -13.18 -5.06 14.09
C THR A 104 -12.78 -5.27 12.64
N VAL A 105 -13.73 -5.76 11.84
CA VAL A 105 -13.56 -6.00 10.40
C VAL A 105 -14.44 -5.05 9.62
N ASN A 106 -13.84 -4.37 8.64
CA ASN A 106 -14.56 -3.52 7.70
C ASN A 106 -14.62 -4.25 6.35
N VAL A 107 -15.80 -4.28 5.74
CA VAL A 107 -16.00 -4.86 4.42
C VAL A 107 -16.25 -3.74 3.41
N TYR A 108 -15.50 -3.78 2.32
CA TYR A 108 -15.53 -2.78 1.26
C TYR A 108 -15.83 -3.43 -0.09
N LYS A 109 -16.52 -2.69 -0.96
CA LYS A 109 -16.62 -2.95 -2.39
C LYS A 109 -15.63 -2.05 -3.11
N LYS A 110 -14.71 -2.64 -3.87
CA LYS A 110 -13.85 -1.92 -4.82
C LYS A 110 -14.50 -2.02 -6.20
N THR A 111 -14.57 -0.93 -6.96
CA THR A 111 -15.32 -0.88 -8.24
C THR A 111 -14.45 -1.12 -9.48
N ASN A 112 -13.13 -1.27 -9.33
CA ASN A 112 -12.23 -1.42 -10.47
C ASN A 112 -10.98 -2.25 -10.11
N PRO A 113 -11.02 -3.60 -10.24
CA PRO A 113 -12.18 -4.44 -10.59
C PRO A 113 -13.23 -4.53 -9.46
N THR A 114 -14.44 -4.99 -9.79
CA THR A 114 -15.50 -5.24 -8.79
C THR A 114 -15.10 -6.39 -7.87
N VAL A 115 -14.57 -6.07 -6.69
CA VAL A 115 -14.12 -7.05 -5.70
C VAL A 115 -14.60 -6.69 -4.31
N LEU A 116 -14.95 -7.71 -3.54
CA LEU A 116 -15.23 -7.57 -2.12
C LEU A 116 -13.93 -7.72 -1.35
N VAL A 117 -13.63 -6.77 -0.47
CA VAL A 117 -12.42 -6.80 0.36
C VAL A 117 -12.80 -6.66 1.83
N ALA A 118 -12.41 -7.64 2.63
CA ALA A 118 -12.48 -7.55 4.08
C ALA A 118 -11.13 -7.08 4.62
N GLU A 119 -11.13 -6.02 5.42
CA GLU A 119 -9.93 -5.42 5.98
C GLU A 119 -10.06 -5.24 7.50
N ARG A 120 -8.99 -5.56 8.24
CA ARG A 120 -8.84 -5.26 9.67
C ARG A 120 -7.93 -4.06 9.86
N LYS A 121 -8.33 -3.14 10.73
CA LYS A 121 -7.46 -2.05 11.20
C LYS A 121 -6.52 -2.57 12.28
N GLY A 122 -5.23 -2.31 12.12
CA GLY A 122 -4.20 -2.62 13.10
C GLY A 122 -3.88 -1.42 13.98
N PRO A 123 -2.85 -1.55 14.83
CA PRO A 123 -2.32 -0.41 15.57
C PRO A 123 -1.86 0.69 14.61
N LEU A 124 -1.99 1.96 15.02
CA LEU A 124 -1.55 3.13 14.25
C LEU A 124 -2.11 3.19 12.82
N TRP A 125 -1.24 2.99 11.83
CA TRP A 125 -1.49 3.14 10.40
C TRP A 125 -1.48 1.81 9.66
N PHE A 126 -1.53 0.69 10.36
CA PHE A 126 -1.52 -0.62 9.73
C PHE A 126 -2.93 -1.04 9.32
N LYS A 127 -3.06 -1.59 8.11
CA LYS A 127 -4.26 -2.28 7.64
C LYS A 127 -3.90 -3.65 7.13
N GLN A 128 -4.73 -4.65 7.37
CA GLN A 128 -4.52 -5.98 6.84
C GLN A 128 -5.71 -6.39 5.97
N HIS A 129 -5.44 -6.84 4.75
CA HIS A 129 -6.45 -7.50 3.93
C HIS A 129 -6.64 -8.92 4.46
N LEU A 130 -7.87 -9.27 4.81
CA LEU A 130 -8.23 -10.59 5.33
C LEU A 130 -8.73 -11.52 4.23
N HIS A 131 -9.48 -10.96 3.28
CA HIS A 131 -10.09 -11.72 2.20
C HIS A 131 -10.40 -10.81 1.01
N VAL A 132 -10.22 -11.36 -0.18
CA VAL A 132 -10.57 -10.72 -1.45
C VAL A 132 -11.39 -11.72 -2.26
N GLU A 133 -12.63 -11.36 -2.56
CA GLU A 133 -13.53 -12.18 -3.37
C GLU A 133 -13.87 -11.44 -4.67
N PRO A 134 -13.45 -11.97 -5.84
CA PRO A 134 -13.90 -11.45 -7.12
C PRO A 134 -15.31 -11.95 -7.44
N HIS A 135 -16.13 -11.13 -8.09
CA HIS A 135 -17.48 -11.48 -8.56
C HIS A 135 -18.39 -12.03 -7.44
N PHE A 136 -18.94 -11.13 -6.63
CA PHE A 136 -19.91 -11.46 -5.58
C PHE A 136 -21.31 -10.95 -5.95
N ASP A 137 -22.33 -11.79 -5.81
CA ASP A 137 -23.74 -11.41 -6.04
C ASP A 137 -24.40 -10.93 -4.75
N HIS A 138 -24.07 -11.56 -3.63
CA HIS A 138 -24.61 -11.27 -2.30
C HIS A 138 -23.49 -11.21 -1.26
N LEU A 139 -23.75 -10.47 -0.18
CA LEU A 139 -22.85 -10.37 0.96
C LEU A 139 -23.52 -10.96 2.20
N VAL A 140 -23.01 -12.10 2.66
CA VAL A 140 -23.38 -12.72 3.94
C VAL A 140 -22.17 -12.68 4.86
N VAL A 141 -22.28 -12.02 6.01
CA VAL A 141 -21.19 -11.91 7.00
C VAL A 141 -21.70 -12.41 8.34
N GLN A 142 -21.05 -13.44 8.89
CA GLN A 142 -21.44 -14.04 10.17
C GLN A 142 -20.21 -14.43 10.99
N TRP A 143 -20.27 -14.18 12.30
CA TRP A 143 -19.25 -14.66 13.23
C TRP A 143 -19.59 -16.09 13.66
N ILE A 144 -18.71 -17.03 13.37
CA ILE A 144 -18.86 -18.43 13.84
C ILE A 144 -18.34 -18.55 15.27
N THR A 145 -17.22 -17.87 15.56
CA THR A 145 -16.62 -17.81 16.89
C THR A 145 -16.04 -16.42 17.14
N ASN A 146 -15.50 -16.18 18.33
CA ASN A 146 -14.82 -14.92 18.66
C ASN A 146 -13.67 -14.55 17.71
N ASN A 147 -13.09 -15.53 17.02
CA ASN A 147 -11.90 -15.34 16.19
C ASN A 147 -12.12 -15.78 14.72
N GLN A 148 -13.28 -16.35 14.39
CA GLN A 148 -13.57 -16.84 13.04
C GLN A 148 -14.74 -16.06 12.45
N LEU A 149 -14.47 -15.46 11.31
CA LEU A 149 -15.43 -14.70 10.53
C LEU A 149 -15.74 -15.47 9.25
N GLN A 150 -17.01 -15.75 9.01
CA GLN A 150 -17.49 -16.25 7.74
C GLN A 150 -17.92 -15.08 6.85
N ILE A 151 -17.36 -15.04 5.65
CA ILE A 151 -17.78 -14.14 4.59
C ILE A 151 -18.20 -15.03 3.42
N ASN A 152 -19.48 -14.99 3.07
CA ASN A 152 -20.09 -15.87 2.10
C ASN A 152 -19.82 -17.35 2.42
N GLN A 153 -19.15 -18.08 1.53
CA GLN A 153 -18.79 -19.49 1.73
C GLN A 153 -17.38 -19.68 2.33
N HIS A 154 -16.67 -18.58 2.65
CA HIS A 154 -15.30 -18.62 3.12
C HIS A 154 -15.20 -18.33 4.62
N VAL A 155 -14.56 -19.23 5.37
CA VAL A 155 -14.25 -19.05 6.79
C VAL A 155 -12.83 -18.54 6.97
N ILE A 156 -12.70 -17.39 7.62
CA ILE A 156 -11.43 -16.70 7.88
C ILE A 156 -11.13 -16.79 9.38
N ASP A 157 -10.00 -17.39 9.73
CA ASP A 157 -9.48 -17.39 11.11
C ASP A 157 -8.57 -16.17 11.31
N LEU A 158 -9.02 -15.21 12.12
CA LEU A 158 -8.33 -13.94 12.36
C LEU A 158 -7.04 -14.09 13.18
N ARG A 159 -6.83 -15.25 13.82
CA ARG A 159 -5.55 -15.59 14.46
C ARG A 159 -4.50 -16.03 13.44
N LYS A 160 -4.94 -16.64 12.34
CA LYS A 160 -4.07 -17.17 11.28
C LYS A 160 -3.94 -16.22 10.09
N ALA A 161 -4.81 -15.22 9.99
CA ALA A 161 -4.73 -14.21 8.95
C ALA A 161 -3.37 -13.49 9.01
N GLY A 162 -2.49 -13.76 8.03
CA GLY A 162 -1.11 -13.27 7.98
C GLY A 162 -0.02 -14.33 8.25
N HIS A 163 -0.39 -15.57 8.59
CA HIS A 163 0.53 -16.70 8.59
C HIS A 163 0.45 -17.43 7.25
N LEU A 164 1.61 -17.69 6.64
CA LEU A 164 1.77 -18.44 5.39
C LEU A 164 0.90 -19.71 5.41
N LYS A 165 0.06 -19.88 4.39
CA LYS A 165 -0.47 -21.19 4.00
C LYS A 165 0.57 -21.91 3.16
#